data_AF-A0A542YN90-F1
#
_entry.id   AF-A0A542YN90-F1
#
_cell.length_a   1.000
_cell.length_b   1.000
_cell.length_c   1.000
_cell.angle_alpha   90.00
_cell.angle_beta   90.00
_cell.angle_gamma   90.00
#
_symmetry.space_group_name_H-M   'P 1'
#
loop_
_entity.id
_entity.type
_entity.pdbx_description
1 polymer ?
#
loop_
_entity_poly.entity_id
_entity_poly.type
_entity_poly.pdbx_seq_one_letter_code
_entity_poly.pdbx_strand_id
1 'polypeptide(L)'
;MRSKYLLAGAGVAAVLSIIGLVGSLLELWWLVVLAGMALLSATLLVALDADRRVRSLRPYIRGEVVRSSRAPKAPKPAATQSPAVSEVDIVGAVKVLQAQYVGRMDRLQTSLDEAVALVRDERAATPPRSDQQA
;
A
#
# COMPACT_ATOMS: atom_id res chain seq x y z
N MET A 1 -6.28 -17.64 -4.07
CA MET A 1 -5.78 -18.31 -2.85
C MET A 1 -4.88 -17.41 -1.99
N ARG A 2 -3.98 -16.60 -2.56
CA ARG A 2 -3.12 -15.65 -1.80
C ARG A 2 -3.85 -14.74 -0.80
N SER A 3 -5.01 -14.20 -1.16
CA SER A 3 -5.82 -13.35 -0.26
C SER A 3 -6.27 -14.07 1.02
N LYS A 4 -6.56 -15.37 0.97
CA LYS A 4 -6.96 -16.16 2.14
C LYS A 4 -5.82 -16.29 3.16
N TYR A 5 -4.58 -16.47 2.68
CA TYR A 5 -3.40 -16.56 3.54
C TYR A 5 -3.01 -15.21 4.15
N LEU A 6 -3.18 -14.11 3.40
CA LEU A 6 -2.98 -12.75 3.92
C LEU A 6 -4.00 -12.42 5.01
N LEU A 7 -5.28 -12.77 4.80
CA LEU A 7 -6.33 -12.63 5.81
C LEU A 7 -6.05 -13.48 7.05
N ALA A 8 -5.62 -14.73 6.87
CA ALA A 8 -5.25 -15.60 7.98
C ALA A 8 -4.06 -15.03 8.78
N GLY A 9 -3.01 -14.56 8.10
CA GLY A 9 -1.87 -13.93 8.75
C GLY A 9 -2.24 -12.65 9.51
N ALA A 10 -3.05 -11.78 8.90
CA ALA A 10 -3.57 -10.58 9.56
C ALA A 10 -4.44 -10.92 10.77
N GLY A 11 -5.29 -11.95 10.66
CA GLY A 11 -6.11 -12.44 11.78
C GLY A 11 -5.26 -12.94 12.94
N VAL A 12 -4.23 -13.74 12.69
CA VAL A 12 -3.32 -14.24 13.73
C VAL A 12 -2.57 -13.09 14.41
N ALA A 13 -2.08 -12.11 13.63
CA ALA A 13 -1.40 -10.94 14.18
C ALA A 13 -2.34 -10.09 15.06
N ALA A 14 -3.58 -9.89 14.61
CA ALA A 14 -4.60 -9.18 15.39
C ALA A 14 -4.91 -9.90 16.71
N VAL A 15 -5.10 -11.22 16.67
CA VAL A 15 -5.35 -12.03 17.88
C VAL A 15 -4.18 -11.94 18.86
N LEU A 16 -2.93 -12.10 18.40
CA LEU A 16 -1.74 -11.95 19.25
C LEU A 16 -1.63 -10.55 19.86
N SER A 17 -2.02 -9.51 19.11
CA SER A 17 -2.01 -8.13 19.59
C SER A 17 -3.06 -7.90 20.68
N ILE A 18 -4.26 -8.45 20.50
CA ILE A 18 -5.33 -8.40 21.51
C ILE A 18 -4.92 -9.18 22.76
N ILE A 19 -4.31 -10.35 22.61
CA ILE A 19 -3.79 -11.14 23.73
C ILE A 19 -2.73 -10.35 24.51
N GLY A 20 -1.82 -9.66 23.82
CA GLY A 20 -0.84 -8.78 24.47
C GLY A 20 -1.49 -7.62 25.22
N LEU A 21 -2.52 -6.99 24.63
CA LEU A 21 -3.27 -5.91 25.27
C LEU A 21 -3.97 -6.41 26.55
N VAL A 22 -4.74 -7.50 26.45
CA VAL A 22 -5.46 -8.08 27.60
C VAL A 22 -4.48 -8.56 28.67
N GLY A 23 -3.38 -9.19 28.28
CA GLY A 23 -2.32 -9.60 29.21
C GLY A 23 -1.73 -8.42 29.97
N SER A 24 -1.57 -7.26 29.31
CA SER A 24 -1.11 -6.03 29.95
C SER A 24 -2.12 -5.48 30.96
N LEU A 25 -3.44 -5.55 30.66
CA LEU A 25 -4.48 -5.10 31.60
C LEU A 25 -4.57 -5.98 32.85
N LEU A 26 -4.28 -7.28 32.71
CA LEU A 26 -4.30 -8.24 33.82
C LEU A 26 -2.95 -8.38 34.53
N GLU A 27 -1.96 -7.53 34.19
CA GLU A 27 -0.59 -7.58 34.70
C GLU A 27 0.13 -8.93 34.49
N LEU A 28 -0.33 -9.71 33.50
CA LEU A 28 0.27 -10.98 33.10
C LEU A 28 1.44 -10.72 32.15
N TRP A 29 2.52 -10.16 32.67
CA TRP A 29 3.69 -9.71 31.88
C TRP A 29 4.30 -10.82 31.02
N TRP A 30 4.29 -12.07 31.49
CA TRP A 30 4.79 -13.21 30.72
C TRP A 30 4.03 -13.40 29.40
N LEU A 31 2.73 -13.10 29.40
CA LEU A 31 1.83 -13.26 28.26
C LEU A 31 2.09 -12.17 27.21
N VAL A 32 2.34 -10.94 27.67
CA VAL A 32 2.77 -9.81 26.83
C VAL A 32 4.10 -10.12 26.13
N VAL A 33 5.08 -10.62 26.90
CA VAL A 33 6.40 -10.97 26.37
C VAL A 33 6.28 -12.09 25.34
N LEU A 34 5.50 -13.14 25.61
CA LEU A 34 5.29 -14.23 24.65
C LEU A 34 4.59 -13.76 23.37
N ALA A 35 3.55 -12.94 23.48
CA ALA A 35 2.85 -12.40 22.31
C ALA A 35 3.79 -11.53 21.46
N GLY A 36 4.58 -10.67 22.10
CA GLY A 36 5.59 -9.86 21.42
C GLY A 36 6.67 -10.70 20.74
N MET A 37 7.23 -11.70 21.44
CA MET A 37 8.22 -12.62 20.88
C MET A 37 7.67 -13.40 19.69
N ALA A 38 6.43 -13.87 19.75
CA ALA A 38 5.77 -14.58 18.65
C ALA A 38 5.60 -13.67 17.42
N LEU A 39 5.10 -12.45 17.60
CA LEU A 39 4.93 -11.45 16.54
C LEU A 39 6.26 -11.08 15.86
N LEU A 40 7.30 -10.81 16.65
CA LEU A 40 8.62 -10.47 16.13
C LEU A 40 9.26 -11.65 15.40
N SER A 41 9.15 -12.86 15.95
CA SER A 41 9.66 -14.08 15.31
C SER A 41 8.98 -14.35 13.97
N ALA A 42 7.65 -14.22 13.91
CA ALA A 42 6.90 -14.38 12.67
C ALA A 42 7.33 -13.34 11.63
N THR A 43 7.47 -12.08 12.03
CA THR A 43 7.92 -10.99 11.16
C THR A 43 9.34 -11.23 10.63
N LEU A 44 10.24 -11.71 11.48
CA LEU A 44 11.61 -12.06 11.09
C LEU A 44 11.64 -13.20 10.06
N LEU A 45 10.83 -14.25 10.27
CA LEU A 45 10.73 -15.36 9.32
C LEU A 45 10.22 -14.90 7.95
N VAL A 46 9.23 -14.00 7.92
CA VAL A 46 8.72 -13.42 6.66
C VAL A 46 9.80 -12.58 5.99
N ALA A 47 10.55 -11.77 6.74
CA ALA A 47 11.65 -10.99 6.20
C ALA A 47 12.77 -11.88 5.60
N LEU A 48 13.10 -12.98 6.29
CA LEU A 48 14.08 -13.96 5.79
C LEU A 48 13.59 -14.68 4.53
N ASP A 49 12.31 -15.07 4.46
CA ASP A 49 11.74 -15.68 3.25
C ASP A 49 11.74 -14.69 2.08
N ALA A 50 11.37 -13.42 2.33
CA ALA A 50 11.40 -12.37 1.32
C ALA A 50 12.83 -12.14 0.80
N ASP A 51 13.82 -12.03 1.69
CA ASP A 51 15.23 -11.87 1.31
C ASP A 51 15.74 -13.07 0.51
N ARG A 52 15.43 -14.30 0.93
CA ARG A 52 15.77 -15.53 0.19
C ARG A 52 15.16 -15.54 -1.21
N ARG A 53 13.86 -15.19 -1.34
CA ARG A 53 13.19 -15.10 -2.64
C ARG A 53 13.84 -14.06 -3.54
N VAL A 54 14.15 -12.88 -3.02
CA VAL A 54 14.83 -11.81 -3.78
C VAL A 54 16.20 -12.28 -4.25
N ARG A 55 17.01 -12.89 -3.37
CA ARG A 55 18.30 -13.46 -3.75
C ARG A 55 18.18 -14.53 -4.83
N SER A 56 17.15 -15.37 -4.77
CA SER A 56 16.90 -16.41 -5.78
C SER A 56 16.46 -15.86 -7.14
N LEU A 57 15.71 -14.74 -7.16
CA LEU A 57 15.28 -14.09 -8.41
C LEU A 57 16.39 -13.28 -9.08
N ARG A 58 17.32 -12.73 -8.30
CA ARG A 58 18.41 -11.88 -8.79
C ARG A 58 19.24 -12.48 -9.94
N PRO A 59 19.71 -13.74 -9.89
CA PRO A 59 20.46 -14.33 -11.00
C PRO A 59 19.60 -14.56 -12.24
N TYR A 60 18.31 -14.89 -12.08
CA TYR A 60 17.38 -15.06 -13.19
C TYR A 60 17.16 -13.72 -13.92
N ILE A 61 16.87 -12.65 -13.17
CA ILE A 61 16.71 -11.30 -13.73
C ILE A 61 18.01 -10.85 -14.41
N ARG A 62 19.18 -11.08 -13.78
CA ARG A 62 20.47 -10.73 -14.37
C ARG A 62 20.73 -11.48 -15.68
N GLY A 63 20.37 -12.77 -15.74
CA GLY A 63 20.48 -13.58 -16.95
C GLY A 63 19.56 -13.08 -18.06
N GLU A 64 18.33 -12.70 -17.72
CA GLU A 64 17.35 -12.20 -18.69
C GLU A 64 17.74 -10.82 -19.25
N VAL A 65 18.30 -9.94 -18.41
CA VAL A 65 18.84 -8.64 -18.84
C VAL A 65 20.02 -8.84 -19.80
N VAL A 66 20.98 -9.70 -19.47
CA VAL A 66 22.15 -9.97 -20.33
C VAL A 66 21.76 -10.65 -21.64
N ARG A 67 20.78 -11.56 -21.60
CA ARG A 67 20.25 -12.24 -22.79
C ARG A 67 19.51 -11.25 -23.70
N SER A 68 18.70 -10.37 -23.12
CA SER A 68 18.01 -9.29 -23.83
C SER A 68 18.98 -8.28 -24.44
N SER A 69 20.12 -8.01 -23.78
CA SER A 69 21.18 -7.13 -24.32
C SER A 69 22.01 -7.74 -25.46
N ARG A 70 21.97 -9.07 -25.67
CA ARG A 70 22.77 -9.77 -26.70
C ARG A 70 21.97 -10.20 -27.94
N ALA A 71 20.64 -10.05 -27.94
CA ALA A 71 19.83 -10.44 -29.09
C ALA A 71 19.98 -9.43 -30.25
N PRO A 72 20.24 -9.88 -31.49
CA PRO A 72 20.25 -8.99 -32.65
C PRO A 72 18.83 -8.52 -32.96
N LYS A 73 18.71 -7.23 -33.29
CA LYS A 73 17.46 -6.47 -33.49
C LYS A 73 16.63 -7.09 -34.63
N ALA A 74 15.72 -8.01 -34.31
CA ALA A 74 14.74 -8.55 -35.26
C ALA A 74 13.55 -7.58 -35.44
N PRO A 75 12.94 -7.51 -36.64
CA PRO A 75 11.75 -6.72 -36.87
C PRO A 75 10.55 -7.36 -36.18
N LYS A 76 9.84 -6.52 -35.42
CA LYS A 76 8.78 -6.82 -34.45
C LYS A 76 7.43 -7.13 -35.12
N PRO A 77 6.68 -8.17 -34.69
CA PRO A 77 5.23 -8.16 -34.72
C PRO A 77 4.66 -7.76 -33.34
N ALA A 78 3.52 -7.09 -33.34
CA ALA A 78 2.95 -6.35 -32.22
C ALA A 78 2.63 -7.20 -30.96
N ALA A 79 3.38 -6.96 -29.89
CA ALA A 79 2.95 -7.00 -28.48
C ALA A 79 3.96 -6.19 -27.65
N THR A 80 3.47 -5.54 -26.60
CA THR A 80 3.97 -4.35 -25.91
C THR A 80 5.47 -4.39 -25.53
N GLN A 81 6.29 -3.68 -26.30
CA GLN A 81 7.67 -3.35 -25.97
C GLN A 81 7.70 -2.17 -25.00
N SER A 82 8.29 -2.33 -23.81
CA SER A 82 8.80 -1.17 -23.09
C SER A 82 10.05 -0.66 -23.84
N PRO A 83 10.09 0.62 -24.25
CA PRO A 83 11.21 1.19 -24.97
C PRO A 83 12.44 1.28 -24.04
N ALA A 84 13.64 1.27 -24.64
CA ALA A 84 14.87 1.52 -23.91
C ALA A 84 14.79 2.90 -23.25
N VAL A 85 14.82 2.94 -21.92
CA VAL A 85 14.68 4.18 -21.15
C VAL A 85 15.91 5.05 -21.41
N SER A 86 15.76 6.00 -22.32
CA SER A 86 16.68 7.13 -22.50
C SER A 86 16.43 8.17 -21.40
N GLU A 87 17.39 9.04 -21.12
CA GLU A 87 17.24 10.11 -20.13
C GLU A 87 16.02 11.03 -20.43
N VAL A 88 15.65 11.15 -21.71
CA VAL A 88 14.44 11.82 -22.20
C VAL A 88 13.16 11.09 -21.74
N ASP A 89 13.18 9.76 -21.67
CA ASP A 89 12.04 8.96 -21.20
C ASP A 89 11.83 9.10 -19.69
N ILE A 90 12.91 9.34 -18.93
CA ILE A 90 12.81 9.62 -17.49
C ILE A 90 12.12 10.97 -17.27
N VAL A 91 12.54 12.01 -18.00
CA VAL A 91 11.90 13.33 -17.92
C VAL A 91 10.44 13.27 -18.39
N GLY A 92 10.15 12.49 -19.44
CA GLY A 92 8.78 12.24 -19.91
C GLY A 92 7.92 11.54 -18.86
N ALA A 93 8.44 10.48 -18.24
CA ALA A 93 7.75 9.74 -17.18
C ALA A 93 7.47 10.63 -15.96
N VAL A 94 8.44 11.46 -15.56
CA VAL A 94 8.25 12.42 -14.46
C VAL A 94 7.17 13.44 -14.79
N LYS A 95 7.13 13.98 -16.02
CA LYS A 95 6.07 14.91 -16.45
C LYS A 95 4.68 14.25 -16.44
N VAL A 96 4.59 12.99 -16.88
CA VAL A 96 3.33 12.22 -16.83
C VAL A 96 2.91 11.98 -15.37
N LEU A 97 3.86 11.61 -14.50
CA LEU A 97 3.58 11.38 -13.08
C LEU A 97 3.14 12.67 -12.39
N GLN A 98 3.75 13.81 -12.71
CA GLN A 98 3.36 15.13 -12.23
C GLN A 98 1.95 15.50 -12.71
N ALA A 99 1.63 15.28 -13.98
CA ALA A 99 0.29 15.52 -14.51
C ALA A 99 -0.78 14.64 -13.83
N GLN A 100 -0.47 13.37 -13.57
CA GLN A 100 -1.36 12.46 -12.85
C GLN A 100 -1.54 12.86 -11.37
N TYR A 101 -0.48 13.34 -10.74
CA TYR A 101 -0.53 13.80 -9.36
C TYR A 101 -1.41 15.05 -9.22
N VAL A 102 -1.24 16.04 -10.10
CA VAL A 102 -2.06 17.25 -10.12
C VAL A 102 -3.52 16.91 -10.41
N GLY A 103 -3.79 16.06 -11.40
CA GLY A 103 -5.15 15.63 -11.71
C GLY A 103 -5.82 14.83 -10.60
N ARG A 104 -5.07 14.17 -9.70
CA ARG A 104 -5.62 13.54 -8.50
C ARG A 104 -5.93 14.57 -7.42
N MET A 105 -5.05 15.55 -7.21
CA MET A 105 -5.27 16.61 -6.23
C MET A 105 -6.47 17.48 -6.58
N ASP A 106 -6.65 17.80 -7.86
CA ASP A 106 -7.81 18.56 -8.34
C ASP A 106 -9.13 17.85 -7.99
N ARG A 107 -9.21 16.53 -8.22
CA ARG A 107 -10.39 15.72 -7.83
C ARG A 107 -10.59 15.65 -6.32
N LEU A 108 -9.53 15.64 -5.53
CA LEU A 108 -9.63 15.68 -4.07
C LEU A 108 -10.17 17.03 -3.61
N GLN A 109 -9.74 18.13 -4.21
CA GLN A 109 -10.26 19.47 -3.94
C GLN A 109 -11.74 19.56 -4.34
N THR A 110 -12.12 19.08 -5.54
CA THR A 110 -13.53 19.04 -5.95
C THR A 110 -14.39 18.21 -4.98
N SER A 111 -13.90 17.05 -4.53
CA SER A 111 -14.64 16.22 -3.57
C SER A 111 -14.79 16.88 -2.20
N LEU A 112 -13.81 17.71 -1.80
CA LEU A 112 -13.85 18.44 -0.55
C LEU A 112 -14.83 19.62 -0.65
N ASP A 113 -14.82 20.35 -1.76
CA ASP A 113 -15.75 21.44 -2.04
C ASP A 113 -17.20 20.94 -2.08
N GLU A 114 -17.43 19.78 -2.70
CA GLU A 114 -18.74 19.12 -2.72
C GLU A 114 -19.19 18.71 -1.31
N ALA A 115 -18.30 18.11 -0.51
CA ALA A 115 -18.60 17.74 0.87
C ALA A 115 -18.92 18.97 1.75
N VAL A 116 -18.19 20.07 1.56
CA VAL A 116 -18.44 21.34 2.27
C VAL A 116 -19.78 21.95 1.86
N ALA A 117 -20.12 21.91 0.57
CA ALA A 117 -21.41 22.37 0.07
C ALA A 117 -22.56 21.57 0.69
N LEU A 118 -22.46 20.23 0.73
CA LEU A 118 -23.46 19.37 1.36
C LEU A 118 -23.67 19.69 2.85
N VAL A 119 -22.59 19.89 3.62
CA VAL A 119 -22.67 20.26 5.04
C VAL A 119 -23.31 21.65 5.22
N ARG A 120 -23.04 22.59 4.32
CA ARG A 120 -23.64 23.92 4.35
C ARG A 120 -25.13 23.86 4.06
N ASP A 121 -25.54 23.05 3.08
CA ASP A 121 -26.95 22.85 2.73
C ASP A 121 -27.71 22.15 3.87
N GLU A 122 -27.11 21.16 4.53
CA GLU A 122 -27.68 20.49 5.72
C GLU A 122 -27.87 21.47 6.89
N ARG A 123 -26.89 22.36 7.11
CA ARG A 123 -27.02 23.43 8.11
C ARG A 123 -28.08 24.47 7.75
N ALA A 124 -28.25 24.78 6.46
CA ALA A 124 -29.29 25.70 6.00
C ALA A 124 -30.70 25.07 6.06
N ALA A 125 -30.79 23.75 5.86
CA ALA A 125 -32.03 22.98 5.96
C ALA A 125 -32.46 22.70 7.42
N THR A 126 -31.59 22.92 8.40
CA THR A 126 -31.92 22.83 9.83
C THR A 126 -32.34 24.21 10.34
N PRO A 127 -33.65 24.52 10.48
CA PRO A 127 -34.08 25.79 11.05
C PRO A 127 -33.62 25.91 12.51
N PRO A 128 -33.39 27.15 13.02
CA PRO A 128 -33.01 27.35 14.41
C PRO A 128 -34.09 26.73 15.31
N ARG A 129 -33.69 25.83 16.22
CA ARG A 129 -34.58 25.36 17.30
C ARG A 129 -35.02 26.59 18.08
N SER A 130 -36.33 26.83 18.08
CA SER A 130 -37.03 27.88 18.82
C SER A 130 -36.97 27.73 20.36
N ASP A 131 -36.14 26.83 20.88
CA ASP A 131 -36.12 26.44 22.29
C ASP A 131 -35.14 27.29 23.14
N GLN A 132 -34.63 28.40 22.59
CA GLN A 132 -33.70 29.31 23.28
C GLN A 132 -34.28 30.72 23.48
N GLN A 133 -35.59 30.81 23.71
CA GLN A 133 -36.26 31.97 24.31
C GLN A 133 -37.25 31.48 25.37
N ALA A 134 -36.73 31.17 26.56
CA ALA A 134 -37.49 31.10 27.81
C ALA A 134 -36.55 31.40 28.98
#